data_AF-A0A7Y2TRE5-F1
#
_entry.id   AF-A0A7Y2TRE5-F1
#
_cell.length_a   1.000
_cell.length_b   1.000
_cell.length_c   1.000
_cell.angle_alpha   90.00
_cell.angle_beta   90.00
_cell.angle_gamma   90.00
#
_symmetry.space_group_name_H-M   'P 1'
#
loop_
_entity.id
_entity.type
_entity.pdbx_description
1 polymer ?
#
loop_
_entity_poly.entity_id
_entity_poly.type
_entity_poly.pdbx_seq_one_letter_code
_entity_poly.pdbx_strand_id
1 'polypeptide(L)'
;KKGEAPLFTDYSFDNLGVPRNPDNPVYDTAGMDWLDEGLGGFLATRPEWAGMAEEHLGSQKVPTLRNVDLRPDGGFVKAFAHNGYFKSLKGIVHFYNTRDVKPTCADPFTSEADALAQNCWPESEFEESVNDDELGDLKLTDEQEDAIVEFLKTLSDGYF
;
A
#
# COMPACT_ATOMS: atom_id res chain seq x y z
N LYS A 1 -1.15 -12.27 -32.88
CA LYS A 1 -0.95 -13.12 -31.69
C LYS A 1 -1.94 -12.64 -30.62
N LYS A 2 -2.72 -13.51 -29.99
CA LYS A 2 -3.38 -13.14 -28.71
C LYS A 2 -2.25 -13.06 -27.68
N GLY A 3 -1.99 -11.87 -27.15
CA GLY A 3 -1.10 -11.72 -26.00
C GLY A 3 -1.73 -12.37 -24.77
N GLU A 4 -0.92 -12.71 -23.78
CA GLU A 4 -1.42 -13.07 -22.46
C GLU A 4 -2.18 -11.87 -21.85
N ALA A 5 -3.23 -12.15 -21.09
CA ALA A 5 -4.01 -11.07 -20.48
C ALA A 5 -3.15 -10.37 -19.40
N PRO A 6 -3.17 -9.03 -19.30
CA PRO A 6 -2.29 -8.31 -18.38
C PRO A 6 -2.55 -8.72 -16.94
N LEU A 7 -1.50 -9.05 -16.19
CA LEU A 7 -1.59 -9.50 -14.80
C LEU A 7 -1.55 -8.33 -13.80
N PHE A 8 -1.24 -7.12 -14.27
CA PHE A 8 -1.16 -5.90 -13.44
C PHE A 8 -0.26 -6.08 -12.21
N THR A 9 0.86 -6.77 -12.42
CA THR A 9 1.97 -6.97 -11.50
C THR A 9 3.15 -7.41 -12.35
N ASP A 10 4.36 -7.02 -11.96
CA ASP A 10 5.62 -7.51 -12.51
C ASP A 10 6.29 -8.55 -11.58
N TYR A 11 5.64 -8.88 -10.47
CA TYR A 11 6.12 -9.79 -9.42
C TYR A 11 7.37 -9.32 -8.67
N SER A 12 7.72 -8.04 -8.77
CA SER A 12 8.76 -7.43 -7.95
C SER A 12 8.30 -7.26 -6.49
N PHE A 13 9.21 -6.72 -5.67
CA PHE A 13 8.98 -6.39 -4.28
C PHE A 13 9.40 -4.95 -4.07
N ASP A 14 8.58 -4.20 -3.33
CA ASP A 14 8.80 -2.78 -3.12
C ASP A 14 8.28 -2.34 -1.76
N ASN A 15 8.96 -1.39 -1.13
CA ASN A 15 8.46 -0.69 0.03
C ASN A 15 7.88 0.67 -0.41
N LEU A 16 6.55 0.74 -0.45
CA LEU A 16 5.82 1.93 -0.89
C LEU A 16 5.68 3.00 0.19
N GLY A 17 6.17 2.74 1.40
CA GLY A 17 6.03 3.65 2.54
C GLY A 17 4.66 3.57 3.23
N VAL A 18 3.96 2.43 3.15
CA VAL A 18 2.62 2.28 3.73
C VAL A 18 2.69 2.45 5.25
N PRO A 19 1.84 3.29 5.86
CA PRO A 19 1.84 3.48 7.31
C PRO A 19 1.34 2.27 8.08
N ARG A 20 1.63 2.25 9.38
CA ARG A 20 1.05 1.29 10.33
C ARG A 20 -0.48 1.40 10.35
N ASN A 21 -1.16 0.24 10.34
CA ASN A 21 -2.62 0.19 10.48
C ASN A 21 -3.03 0.12 11.96
N PRO A 22 -3.55 1.19 12.59
CA PRO A 22 -3.89 1.18 14.02
C PRO A 22 -4.91 0.12 14.44
N ASP A 23 -5.70 -0.40 13.50
CA ASP A 23 -6.68 -1.46 13.76
C ASP A 23 -6.08 -2.88 13.64
N ASN A 24 -4.77 -3.03 13.41
CA ASN A 24 -4.14 -4.33 13.26
C ASN A 24 -4.06 -5.06 14.62
N PRO A 25 -4.71 -6.24 14.77
CA PRO A 25 -4.73 -6.98 16.04
C PRO A 25 -3.35 -7.51 16.45
N VAL A 26 -2.33 -7.43 15.58
CA VAL A 26 -0.96 -7.81 15.92
C VAL A 26 -0.46 -7.04 17.15
N TYR A 27 -0.86 -5.79 17.34
CA TYR A 27 -0.39 -4.95 18.44
C TYR A 27 -0.88 -5.42 19.81
N ASP A 28 -1.98 -6.18 19.87
CA ASP A 28 -2.46 -6.81 21.11
C ASP A 28 -1.51 -7.89 21.62
N THR A 29 -0.71 -8.49 20.72
CA THR A 29 0.18 -9.63 21.04
C THR A 29 1.66 -9.31 20.92
N ALA A 30 2.06 -8.51 19.93
CA ALA A 30 3.46 -8.15 19.67
C ALA A 30 3.86 -6.77 20.22
N GLY A 31 2.87 -5.96 20.64
CA GLY A 31 3.08 -4.59 21.14
C GLY A 31 3.19 -3.54 20.03
N MET A 32 3.09 -2.26 20.41
CA MET A 32 3.01 -1.12 19.47
C MET A 32 4.31 -0.86 18.68
N ASP A 33 5.43 -1.42 19.13
CA ASP A 33 6.73 -1.29 18.47
C ASP A 33 6.96 -2.37 17.39
N TRP A 34 5.98 -3.25 17.15
CA TRP A 34 6.07 -4.28 16.11
C TRP A 34 5.97 -3.67 14.71
N LEU A 35 6.80 -4.17 13.79
CA LEU A 35 6.87 -3.78 12.37
C LEU A 35 6.87 -5.03 11.48
N ASP A 36 6.23 -4.97 10.32
CA ASP A 36 6.26 -6.05 9.32
C ASP A 36 7.49 -5.92 8.41
N GLU A 37 8.56 -6.65 8.72
CA GLU A 37 9.82 -6.62 7.95
C GLU A 37 9.69 -7.08 6.49
N GLY A 38 8.56 -7.68 6.08
CA GLY A 38 8.30 -8.07 4.70
C GLY A 38 9.37 -9.01 4.11
N LEU A 39 9.83 -8.71 2.91
CA LEU A 39 10.89 -9.48 2.23
C LEU A 39 12.19 -9.46 3.03
N GLY A 40 12.58 -8.32 3.61
CA GLY A 40 13.81 -8.19 4.38
C GLY A 40 13.89 -9.19 5.53
N GLY A 41 12.80 -9.35 6.28
CA GLY A 41 12.69 -10.34 7.36
C GLY A 41 12.85 -11.77 6.85
N PHE A 42 12.29 -12.11 5.69
CA PHE A 42 12.52 -13.42 5.06
C PHE A 42 13.98 -13.63 4.65
N LEU A 43 14.60 -12.65 3.98
CA LEU A 43 15.97 -12.74 3.50
C LEU A 43 16.98 -12.88 4.65
N ALA A 44 16.74 -12.24 5.78
CA ALA A 44 17.57 -12.37 6.99
C ALA A 44 17.65 -13.83 7.50
N THR A 45 16.62 -14.64 7.25
CA THR A 45 16.62 -16.07 7.64
C THR A 45 17.43 -16.97 6.70
N ARG A 46 17.92 -16.44 5.57
CA ARG A 46 18.61 -17.17 4.50
C ARG A 46 20.07 -16.72 4.43
N PRO A 47 21.05 -17.50 4.92
CA PRO A 47 22.46 -17.09 4.93
C PRO A 47 23.00 -16.64 3.57
N GLU A 48 22.52 -17.24 2.48
CA GLU A 48 22.89 -16.89 1.11
C GLU A 48 22.36 -15.52 0.64
N TRP A 49 21.32 -14.98 1.29
CA TRP A 49 20.65 -13.72 0.93
C TRP A 49 20.66 -12.67 2.05
N ALA A 50 21.17 -12.99 3.23
CA ALA A 50 21.14 -12.10 4.39
C ALA A 50 21.79 -10.72 4.14
N GLY A 51 22.74 -10.64 3.20
CA GLY A 51 23.35 -9.37 2.80
C GLY A 51 22.42 -8.39 2.05
N MET A 52 21.25 -8.86 1.59
CA MET A 52 20.21 -8.06 0.93
C MET A 52 19.02 -7.76 1.86
N ALA A 53 19.07 -8.20 3.12
CA ALA A 53 17.91 -8.08 4.01
C ALA A 53 17.57 -6.62 4.35
N GLU A 54 18.59 -5.82 4.66
CA GLU A 54 18.44 -4.43 5.09
C GLU A 54 17.81 -3.55 4.01
N GLU A 55 18.26 -3.69 2.74
CA GLU A 55 17.71 -2.94 1.60
C GLU A 55 16.26 -3.32 1.24
N HIS A 56 15.76 -4.45 1.77
CA HIS A 56 14.42 -4.97 1.48
C HIS A 56 13.49 -5.01 2.70
N LEU A 57 13.87 -4.38 3.81
CA LEU A 57 12.98 -4.23 4.97
C LEU A 57 11.68 -3.53 4.56
N GLY A 58 10.53 -4.05 4.99
CA GLY A 58 9.22 -3.50 4.65
C GLY A 58 8.79 -3.71 3.18
N SER A 59 9.66 -4.25 2.31
CA SER A 59 9.29 -4.51 0.92
C SER A 59 8.25 -5.62 0.85
N GLN A 60 7.15 -5.36 0.13
CA GLN A 60 6.06 -6.29 -0.08
C GLN A 60 5.95 -6.65 -1.56
N LYS A 61 5.54 -7.88 -1.85
CA LYS A 61 5.33 -8.30 -3.23
C LYS A 61 4.26 -7.44 -3.90
N VAL A 62 4.54 -6.92 -5.09
CA VAL A 62 3.55 -6.16 -5.88
C VAL A 62 2.35 -7.06 -6.21
N PRO A 63 1.15 -6.80 -5.64
CA PRO A 63 -0.01 -7.66 -5.85
C PRO A 63 -0.58 -7.44 -7.26
N THR A 64 -1.34 -8.41 -7.78
CA THR A 64 -2.14 -8.18 -8.98
C THR A 64 -3.28 -7.20 -8.69
N LEU A 65 -3.58 -6.31 -9.64
CA LEU A 65 -4.76 -5.44 -9.56
C LEU A 65 -6.03 -6.06 -10.17
N ARG A 66 -5.97 -7.30 -10.68
CA ARG A 66 -7.19 -8.04 -11.04
C ARG A 66 -8.05 -8.26 -9.80
N ASN A 67 -9.34 -7.98 -9.90
CA ASN A 67 -10.30 -8.05 -8.80
C ASN A 67 -9.94 -7.13 -7.61
N VAL A 68 -9.14 -6.08 -7.84
CA VAL A 68 -8.78 -5.13 -6.79
C VAL A 68 -10.01 -4.48 -6.18
N ASP A 69 -11.08 -4.24 -6.96
CA ASP A 69 -12.36 -3.75 -6.44
C ASP A 69 -13.48 -4.78 -6.35
N LEU A 70 -13.21 -6.07 -6.58
CA LEU A 70 -14.26 -7.08 -6.46
C LEU A 70 -14.72 -7.17 -5.00
N ARG A 71 -16.03 -7.02 -4.78
CA ARG A 71 -16.68 -7.03 -3.46
C ARG A 71 -17.95 -7.88 -3.51
N PRO A 72 -18.39 -8.45 -2.37
CA PRO A 72 -19.67 -9.17 -2.30
C PRO A 72 -20.88 -8.27 -2.62
N ASP A 73 -20.83 -7.01 -2.20
CA ASP A 73 -21.84 -5.98 -2.43
C ASP A 73 -21.24 -4.57 -2.28
N GLY A 74 -22.02 -3.53 -2.59
CA GLY A 74 -21.57 -2.14 -2.55
C GLY A 74 -21.40 -1.54 -1.14
N GLY A 75 -21.91 -2.20 -0.10
CA GLY A 75 -21.74 -1.80 1.30
C GLY A 75 -20.47 -2.37 1.96
N PHE A 76 -19.82 -3.34 1.33
CA PHE A 76 -18.59 -3.95 1.84
C PHE A 76 -17.42 -2.96 1.80
N VAL A 77 -16.79 -2.75 2.97
CA VAL A 77 -15.54 -1.99 3.09
C VAL A 77 -14.38 -2.91 2.74
N LYS A 78 -13.73 -2.62 1.61
CA LYS A 78 -12.52 -3.33 1.20
C LYS A 78 -11.29 -2.67 1.81
N ALA A 79 -10.31 -3.48 2.22
CA ALA A 79 -9.03 -3.01 2.72
C ALA A 79 -7.92 -3.21 1.68
N PHE A 80 -6.96 -2.30 1.61
CA PHE A 80 -5.87 -2.28 0.63
C PHE A 80 -4.50 -2.16 1.31
N ALA A 81 -3.43 -2.44 0.55
CA ALA A 81 -2.07 -2.68 1.03
C ALA A 81 -1.94 -3.95 1.90
N HIS A 82 -0.70 -4.29 2.29
CA HIS A 82 -0.39 -5.55 2.98
C HIS A 82 -1.03 -5.65 4.38
N ASN A 83 -1.17 -4.52 5.07
CA ASN A 83 -1.71 -4.43 6.43
C ASN A 83 -3.16 -3.91 6.48
N GLY A 84 -3.77 -3.59 5.33
CA GLY A 84 -5.15 -3.14 5.25
C GLY A 84 -5.41 -1.72 5.75
N TYR A 85 -4.38 -0.84 5.83
CA TYR A 85 -4.52 0.55 6.30
C TYR A 85 -5.62 1.30 5.54
N PHE A 86 -5.59 1.27 4.20
CA PHE A 86 -6.56 1.99 3.37
C PHE A 86 -7.88 1.22 3.26
N LYS A 87 -9.00 1.92 3.39
CA LYS A 87 -10.38 1.40 3.34
C LYS A 87 -11.12 1.79 2.06
N SER A 88 -10.43 2.45 1.12
CA SER A 88 -10.98 2.83 -0.18
C SER A 88 -9.92 2.80 -1.29
N LEU A 89 -10.35 2.49 -2.52
CA LEU A 89 -9.48 2.62 -3.70
C LEU A 89 -8.96 4.05 -3.89
N LYS A 90 -9.82 5.04 -3.65
CA LYS A 90 -9.44 6.45 -3.74
C LYS A 90 -8.37 6.81 -2.71
N GLY A 91 -8.48 6.32 -1.48
CA GLY A 91 -7.51 6.57 -0.42
C GLY A 91 -6.11 6.06 -0.78
N ILE A 92 -5.99 4.82 -1.24
CA ILE A 92 -4.69 4.29 -1.68
C ILE A 92 -4.16 5.01 -2.93
N VAL A 93 -5.00 5.32 -3.92
CA VAL A 93 -4.59 6.11 -5.10
C VAL A 93 -4.10 7.51 -4.70
N HIS A 94 -4.79 8.17 -3.77
CA HIS A 94 -4.41 9.48 -3.27
C HIS A 94 -3.09 9.42 -2.49
N PHE A 95 -2.84 8.35 -1.75
CA PHE A 95 -1.57 8.10 -1.10
C PHE A 95 -0.43 8.01 -2.14
N TYR A 96 -0.56 7.20 -3.18
CA TYR A 96 0.43 7.14 -4.26
C TYR A 96 0.71 8.51 -4.90
N ASN A 97 -0.31 9.36 -5.04
CA ASN A 97 -0.15 10.69 -5.63
C ASN A 97 0.55 11.69 -4.71
N THR A 98 0.38 11.55 -3.39
CA THR A 98 0.66 12.65 -2.45
C THR A 98 1.53 12.31 -1.24
N ARG A 99 2.01 11.07 -1.11
CA ARG A 99 2.85 10.60 0.01
C ARG A 99 3.96 11.59 0.38
N ASP A 100 4.69 12.10 -0.61
CA ASP A 100 5.92 12.88 -0.42
C ASP A 100 5.69 14.38 -0.33
N VAL A 101 4.47 14.84 -0.62
CA VAL A 101 4.11 16.27 -0.58
C VAL A 101 3.18 16.64 0.56
N LYS A 102 2.54 15.65 1.21
CA LYS A 102 1.78 15.90 2.42
C LYS A 102 2.70 15.92 3.65
N PRO A 103 2.36 16.70 4.68
CA PRO A 103 3.05 16.62 5.95
C PRO A 103 2.85 15.25 6.60
N THR A 104 3.82 14.84 7.42
CA THR A 104 3.66 13.68 8.30
C THR A 104 2.62 13.99 9.38
N CYS A 105 1.73 13.05 9.66
CA CYS A 105 0.78 13.17 10.77
C CYS A 105 1.54 13.20 12.11
N ALA A 106 0.99 13.91 13.11
CA ALA A 106 1.66 14.03 14.42
C ALA A 106 1.66 12.71 15.22
N ASP A 107 0.67 11.86 14.98
CA ASP A 107 0.54 10.53 15.56
C ASP A 107 0.81 9.47 14.47
N PRO A 108 1.81 8.58 14.63
CA PRO A 108 2.11 7.54 13.66
C PRO A 108 1.02 6.47 13.54
N PHE A 109 0.06 6.42 14.48
CA PHE A 109 -1.11 5.55 14.47
C PHE A 109 -2.40 6.27 14.03
N THR A 110 -2.28 7.40 13.33
CA THR A 110 -3.44 8.10 12.75
C THR A 110 -4.17 7.19 11.75
N SER A 111 -5.49 7.07 11.87
CA SER A 111 -6.31 6.28 10.93
C SER A 111 -6.35 6.90 9.54
N GLU A 112 -6.67 6.13 8.48
CA GLU A 112 -6.82 6.69 7.12
C GLU A 112 -7.83 7.85 7.09
N ALA A 113 -8.98 7.69 7.77
CA ALA A 113 -10.03 8.71 7.79
C ALA A 113 -9.53 10.02 8.43
N ASP A 114 -8.80 9.90 9.54
CA ASP A 114 -8.24 11.06 10.24
C ASP A 114 -7.08 11.69 9.47
N ALA A 115 -6.23 10.87 8.83
CA ALA A 115 -5.12 11.33 7.99
C ALA A 115 -5.63 12.16 6.79
N LEU A 116 -6.68 11.67 6.11
CA LEU A 116 -7.36 12.40 5.04
C LEU A 116 -7.97 13.72 5.55
N ALA A 117 -8.65 13.70 6.71
CA ALA A 117 -9.25 14.89 7.30
C ALA A 117 -8.21 15.94 7.74
N GLN A 118 -7.05 15.48 8.23
CA GLN A 118 -5.92 16.31 8.64
C GLN A 118 -5.03 16.72 7.48
N ASN A 119 -5.27 16.18 6.27
CA ASN A 119 -4.44 16.39 5.09
C ASN A 119 -2.96 16.03 5.33
N CYS A 120 -2.71 14.89 5.99
CA CYS A 120 -1.39 14.34 6.30
C CYS A 120 -1.33 12.84 5.96
N TRP A 121 -0.13 12.24 6.02
CA TRP A 121 0.05 10.79 6.06
C TRP A 121 0.91 10.41 7.28
N PRO A 122 0.59 9.34 8.04
CA PRO A 122 1.51 8.85 9.06
C PRO A 122 2.82 8.35 8.42
N GLU A 123 3.87 8.25 9.24
CA GLU A 123 5.17 7.72 8.82
C GLU A 123 5.08 6.27 8.32
N SER A 124 6.02 5.88 7.46
CA SER A 124 6.19 4.49 6.99
C SER A 124 6.60 3.57 8.16
N GLU A 125 6.29 2.27 8.05
CA GLU A 125 6.85 1.26 8.98
C GLU A 125 8.39 1.18 8.92
N PHE A 126 8.95 1.35 7.72
CA PHE A 126 10.38 1.39 7.44
C PHE A 126 10.63 2.54 6.47
N GLU A 127 11.27 3.62 6.92
CA GLU A 127 11.55 4.80 6.07
C GLU A 127 12.80 4.59 5.21
N GLU A 128 13.79 3.86 5.71
CA GLU A 128 15.11 3.75 5.09
C GLU A 128 15.12 3.00 3.76
N SER A 129 14.12 2.17 3.51
CA SER A 129 13.99 1.33 2.31
C SER A 129 12.85 1.76 1.39
N VAL A 130 12.20 2.89 1.65
CA VAL A 130 11.08 3.39 0.84
C VAL A 130 11.56 3.71 -0.59
N ASN A 131 10.76 3.33 -1.58
CA ASN A 131 10.94 3.79 -2.96
C ASN A 131 10.43 5.23 -3.13
N ASP A 132 11.37 6.14 -3.36
CA ASP A 132 11.14 7.57 -3.66
C ASP A 132 11.33 7.91 -5.14
N ASP A 133 11.62 6.92 -5.99
CA ASP A 133 11.92 7.14 -7.40
C ASP A 133 10.65 7.22 -8.27
N GLU A 134 9.58 6.50 -7.89
CA GLU A 134 8.47 6.19 -8.80
C GLU A 134 7.10 6.73 -8.36
N LEU A 135 6.93 7.18 -7.11
CA LEU A 135 5.64 7.64 -6.58
C LEU A 135 5.80 8.76 -5.54
N GLY A 136 4.66 9.21 -4.98
CA GLY A 136 4.59 10.11 -3.83
C GLY A 136 4.41 11.59 -4.17
N ASP A 137 4.73 12.00 -5.40
CA ASP A 137 4.42 13.34 -5.92
C ASP A 137 4.03 13.30 -7.41
N LEU A 138 2.97 12.54 -7.73
CA LEU A 138 2.59 12.25 -9.12
C LEU A 138 1.92 13.44 -9.84
N LYS A 139 1.62 14.53 -9.11
CA LYS A 139 0.94 15.75 -9.63
C LYS A 139 -0.41 15.47 -10.30
N LEU A 140 -1.09 14.40 -9.92
CA LEU A 140 -2.42 14.08 -10.44
C LEU A 140 -3.45 15.05 -9.86
N THR A 141 -4.39 15.49 -10.70
CA THR A 141 -5.60 16.17 -10.23
C THR A 141 -6.58 15.17 -9.62
N ASP A 142 -7.56 15.68 -8.88
CA ASP A 142 -8.62 14.86 -8.31
C ASP A 142 -9.37 14.06 -9.38
N GLU A 143 -9.64 14.67 -10.55
CA GLU A 143 -10.30 13.98 -11.67
C GLU A 143 -9.44 12.88 -12.29
N GLN A 144 -8.11 13.04 -12.28
CA GLN A 144 -7.19 12.01 -12.78
C GLN A 144 -7.11 10.83 -11.83
N GLU A 145 -7.06 11.07 -10.53
CA GLU A 145 -7.17 10.02 -9.51
C GLU A 145 -8.51 9.27 -9.65
N ASP A 146 -9.62 9.99 -9.85
CA ASP A 146 -10.94 9.38 -10.06
C ASP A 146 -10.98 8.52 -11.33
N ALA A 147 -10.37 8.99 -12.41
CA ALA A 147 -10.26 8.20 -13.64
C ALA A 147 -9.45 6.91 -13.43
N ILE A 148 -8.40 6.93 -12.61
CA ILE A 148 -7.66 5.73 -12.21
C ILE A 148 -8.55 4.79 -11.41
N VAL A 149 -9.29 5.32 -10.43
CA VAL A 149 -10.23 4.51 -9.63
C VAL A 149 -11.27 3.83 -10.52
N GLU A 150 -11.87 4.55 -11.47
CA GLU A 150 -12.83 3.98 -12.43
C GLU A 150 -12.18 2.92 -13.32
N PHE A 151 -10.96 3.14 -13.79
CA PHE A 151 -10.20 2.11 -14.52
C PHE A 151 -9.98 0.84 -13.67
N LEU A 152 -9.53 0.98 -12.42
CA LEU A 152 -9.28 -0.15 -11.52
C LEU A 152 -10.54 -0.97 -11.24
N LYS A 153 -11.71 -0.32 -11.15
CA LYS A 153 -13.00 -1.01 -11.01
C LYS A 153 -13.27 -1.97 -12.17
N THR A 154 -12.92 -1.57 -13.40
CA THR A 154 -13.09 -2.41 -14.61
C THR A 154 -12.29 -3.72 -14.58
N LEU A 155 -11.32 -3.86 -13.67
CA LEU A 155 -10.49 -5.06 -13.53
C LEU A 155 -11.16 -6.16 -12.69
N SER A 156 -12.42 -5.99 -12.30
CA SER A 156 -13.21 -6.98 -11.58
C SER A 156 -13.86 -7.97 -12.55
N ASP A 157 -13.59 -9.25 -12.37
CA ASP A 157 -14.19 -10.32 -13.16
C ASP A 157 -15.70 -10.46 -12.85
N GLY A 158 -16.49 -10.89 -13.84
CA GLY A 158 -17.91 -11.20 -13.65
C GLY A 158 -18.85 -9.98 -13.59
N TYR A 159 -18.43 -8.83 -14.13
CA TYR A 159 -19.16 -7.55 -14.14
C TYR A 159 -20.68 -7.67 -14.43
N PHE A 160 -21.49 -6.91 -13.67
CA PHE A 160 -22.86 -6.49 -14.01
C PHE A 160 -22.89 -4.98 -14.23
#